data_AF-K0B4W7-F1
#
_entry.id   AF-K0B4W7-F1
#
_cell.length_a   1.000
_cell.length_b   1.000
_cell.length_c   1.000
_cell.angle_alpha   90.00
_cell.angle_beta   90.00
_cell.angle_gamma   90.00
#
_symmetry.space_group_name_H-M   'P 1'
#
loop_
_entity.id
_entity.type
_entity.pdbx_description
1 polymer ?
#
loop_
_entity_poly.entity_id
_entity_poly.type
_entity_poly.pdbx_seq_one_letter_code
_entity_poly.pdbx_strand_id
1 'polypeptide(L)'
;MTNVSKPIVTGDILNKVIENRKHNGVIINYYEKFTQEFINITTINKYSGHVTKINNNTGEVLDSYFSEDVYIERIFQSNDSDIISKERDSYIDTLNNKIHNIKKCNQFWLIDKYEKQRIKDVKNRNLCRDKFCSNCKKVTQAVRMAKYIPELQQYDGRLHHLTLTLPNVSGEDLRGTVKHMAECFAKLIRYLSGNAKIKDIDFSSWGYEGAIRSLEVTFNNYRDKIYHPHYHVALVLNNDVLSKKNIENKYSYDFRSGSPELRNLFSKEEILIQKIWRLLIDGKRVNKENIDNLEIGYTCVMDKFKENDYAELFKYLTKEVDENKRIFTYENFKALYHGLYRVKQIQGYGVLYRIKDAINEEEFNSKYDEFIELLGQKEKPSSVSETPEDLLSDDKYILISRKSDFEHLKEILFSD
;
A
#
# COMPACT_ATOMS: atom_id res chain seq x y z
N MET A 1 17.91 -5.17 18.68
CA MET A 1 16.84 -5.95 19.32
C MET A 1 15.66 -5.87 18.40
N THR A 2 15.44 -6.94 17.67
CA THR A 2 14.39 -7.12 16.68
C THR A 2 13.04 -6.65 17.24
N ASN A 3 12.41 -5.68 16.58
CA ASN A 3 11.00 -5.36 16.81
C ASN A 3 10.11 -6.42 16.11
N VAL A 4 10.53 -7.69 16.21
CA VAL A 4 9.75 -8.86 15.80
C VAL A 4 8.64 -8.96 16.84
N SER A 5 7.38 -8.93 16.37
CA SER A 5 6.22 -8.87 17.25
C SER A 5 6.28 -9.98 18.29
N LYS A 6 5.78 -9.80 19.51
CA LYS A 6 5.63 -10.94 20.42
C LYS A 6 4.54 -11.88 19.86
N PRO A 7 4.66 -13.21 20.00
CA PRO A 7 3.64 -14.17 19.51
C PRO A 7 2.28 -14.03 20.21
N ILE A 8 2.26 -13.31 21.34
CA ILE A 8 1.08 -12.98 22.14
C ILE A 8 0.29 -11.86 21.48
N VAL A 9 -1.00 -12.10 21.30
CA VAL A 9 -1.98 -11.08 20.89
C VAL A 9 -2.44 -10.33 22.13
N THR A 10 -1.89 -9.14 22.32
CA THR A 10 -2.21 -8.27 23.48
C THR A 10 -3.58 -7.59 23.33
N GLY A 11 -4.16 -7.14 24.45
CA GLY A 11 -5.37 -6.30 24.46
C GLY A 11 -5.26 -5.06 23.57
N ASP A 12 -4.09 -4.42 23.47
CA ASP A 12 -3.86 -3.29 22.56
C ASP A 12 -4.07 -3.63 21.07
N ILE A 13 -3.72 -4.86 20.67
CA ILE A 13 -3.93 -5.34 19.31
C ILE A 13 -5.43 -5.53 19.06
N LEU A 14 -6.14 -6.16 20.01
CA LEU A 14 -7.59 -6.37 19.92
C LEU A 14 -8.34 -5.03 19.90
N ASN A 15 -7.98 -4.09 20.77
CA ASN A 15 -8.52 -2.73 20.79
C ASN A 15 -8.35 -2.03 19.44
N LYS A 16 -7.16 -2.10 18.83
CA LYS A 16 -6.91 -1.55 17.48
C LYS A 16 -7.77 -2.22 16.41
N VAL A 17 -8.02 -3.53 16.51
CA VAL A 17 -8.89 -4.25 15.57
C VAL A 17 -10.35 -3.79 15.70
N ILE A 18 -10.84 -3.64 16.93
CA ILE A 18 -12.19 -3.16 17.26
C ILE A 18 -12.36 -1.70 16.79
N GLU A 19 -11.40 -0.84 17.10
CA GLU A 19 -11.40 0.57 16.66
C GLU A 19 -11.41 0.67 15.13
N ASN A 20 -10.57 -0.10 14.45
CA ASN A 20 -10.56 -0.17 12.99
C ASN A 20 -11.90 -0.63 12.40
N ARG A 21 -12.64 -1.53 13.07
CA ARG A 21 -13.99 -1.93 12.64
C ARG A 21 -14.97 -0.77 12.72
N LYS A 22 -14.90 0.05 13.77
CA LYS A 22 -15.70 1.29 13.87
C LYS A 22 -15.37 2.27 12.74
N HIS A 23 -14.09 2.48 12.47
CA HIS A 23 -13.63 3.35 11.37
C HIS A 23 -14.10 2.88 9.99
N ASN A 24 -14.18 1.56 9.77
CA ASN A 24 -14.68 1.00 8.52
C ASN A 24 -16.16 1.39 8.24
N GLY A 25 -16.93 1.86 9.23
CA GLY A 25 -18.28 2.39 9.01
C GLY A 25 -18.30 3.56 8.02
N VAL A 26 -17.28 4.42 8.05
CA VAL A 26 -17.17 5.53 7.07
C VAL A 26 -16.92 4.99 5.66
N ILE A 27 -16.05 3.99 5.54
CA ILE A 27 -15.74 3.33 4.25
C ILE A 27 -16.97 2.62 3.68
N ILE A 28 -17.76 1.97 4.54
CA ILE A 28 -19.03 1.36 4.17
C ILE A 28 -19.99 2.41 3.60
N ASN A 29 -20.17 3.54 4.29
CA ASN A 29 -21.03 4.62 3.82
C ASN A 29 -20.58 5.17 2.45
N TYR A 30 -19.27 5.25 2.21
CA TYR A 30 -18.74 5.65 0.90
C TYR A 30 -19.04 4.62 -0.18
N TYR A 31 -18.87 3.33 0.10
CA TYR A 31 -19.27 2.30 -0.86
C TYR A 31 -20.78 2.30 -1.12
N GLU A 32 -21.62 2.52 -0.11
CA GLU A 32 -23.08 2.60 -0.25
C GLU A 32 -23.47 3.79 -1.13
N LYS A 33 -22.91 4.98 -0.87
CA LYS A 33 -23.11 6.16 -1.73
C LYS A 33 -22.64 5.92 -3.16
N PHE A 34 -21.47 5.32 -3.32
CA PHE A 34 -20.92 5.00 -4.64
C PHE A 34 -21.79 3.99 -5.40
N THR A 35 -22.32 2.99 -4.70
CA THR A 35 -23.26 2.02 -5.29
C THR A 35 -24.55 2.72 -5.74
N GLN A 36 -25.06 3.67 -4.95
CA GLN A 36 -26.27 4.42 -5.30
C GLN A 36 -26.08 5.31 -6.54
N GLU A 37 -24.88 5.88 -6.73
CA GLU A 37 -24.55 6.61 -7.96
C GLU A 37 -24.73 5.70 -9.19
N PHE A 38 -24.33 4.43 -9.12
CA PHE A 38 -24.56 3.47 -10.22
C PHE A 38 -26.02 3.07 -10.41
N ILE A 39 -26.77 2.87 -9.32
CA ILE A 39 -28.21 2.54 -9.39
C ILE A 39 -29.00 3.66 -10.05
N ASN A 40 -28.64 4.92 -9.78
CA ASN A 40 -29.34 6.09 -10.31
C ASN A 40 -29.09 6.34 -11.80
N ILE A 41 -28.19 5.60 -12.44
CA ILE A 41 -27.95 5.69 -13.88
C ILE A 41 -29.07 4.94 -14.61
N THR A 42 -30.09 5.69 -15.06
CA THR A 42 -31.30 5.16 -15.70
C THR A 42 -31.17 4.93 -17.21
N THR A 43 -30.29 5.69 -17.89
CA THR A 43 -30.04 5.57 -19.34
C THR A 43 -28.57 5.85 -19.65
N ILE A 44 -27.87 4.93 -20.33
CA ILE A 44 -26.48 5.14 -20.76
C ILE A 44 -26.49 5.40 -22.28
N ASN A 45 -26.60 6.67 -22.67
CA ASN A 45 -26.45 7.08 -24.06
C ASN A 45 -24.98 7.48 -24.29
N LYS A 46 -24.27 6.68 -25.09
CA LYS A 46 -22.83 6.84 -25.35
C LYS A 46 -22.48 7.93 -26.39
N TYR A 47 -23.38 8.89 -26.65
CA TYR A 47 -23.15 9.92 -27.66
C TYR A 47 -23.00 11.28 -27.00
N SER A 48 -21.74 11.72 -26.94
CA SER A 48 -21.20 12.90 -26.25
C SER A 48 -21.20 12.73 -24.73
N GLY A 49 -20.05 12.98 -24.08
CA GLY A 49 -19.85 12.89 -22.63
C GLY A 49 -20.67 13.94 -21.85
N HIS A 50 -21.99 13.76 -21.90
CA HIS A 50 -23.00 14.44 -21.12
C HIS A 50 -24.09 13.42 -20.75
N VAL A 51 -24.10 12.98 -19.49
CA VAL A 51 -25.25 12.28 -18.92
C VAL A 51 -26.38 13.27 -18.65
N THR A 52 -27.51 13.01 -19.29
CA THR A 52 -28.76 13.75 -19.08
C THR A 52 -29.59 13.00 -18.04
N LYS A 53 -29.89 13.64 -16.91
CA LYS A 53 -30.76 13.04 -15.87
C LYS A 53 -32.21 13.16 -16.34
N ILE A 54 -32.91 12.04 -16.55
CA ILE A 54 -34.29 12.03 -17.05
C ILE A 54 -35.24 11.59 -15.94
N ASN A 55 -36.38 12.29 -15.81
CA ASN A 55 -37.48 11.85 -14.96
C ASN A 55 -38.18 10.63 -15.59
N ASN A 56 -38.10 9.46 -14.94
CA ASN A 56 -38.65 8.21 -15.47
C ASN A 56 -40.18 8.20 -15.66
N ASN A 57 -40.91 9.15 -15.06
CA ASN A 57 -42.36 9.24 -15.20
C ASN A 57 -42.81 10.27 -16.26
N THR A 58 -42.00 11.31 -16.52
CA THR A 58 -42.38 12.42 -17.40
C THR A 58 -41.51 12.57 -18.65
N GLY A 59 -40.36 11.90 -18.70
CA GLY A 59 -39.39 12.04 -19.79
C GLY A 59 -38.63 13.38 -19.81
N GLU A 60 -38.86 14.24 -18.82
CA GLU A 60 -38.22 15.56 -18.77
C GLU A 60 -36.75 15.48 -18.33
N VAL A 61 -35.92 16.30 -18.98
CA VAL A 61 -34.51 16.49 -18.64
C VAL A 61 -34.41 17.35 -17.37
N LEU A 62 -33.95 16.73 -16.29
CA LEU A 62 -33.82 17.35 -14.97
C LEU A 62 -32.49 18.10 -14.80
N ASP A 63 -31.42 17.64 -15.46
CA ASP A 63 -30.10 18.27 -15.37
C ASP A 63 -29.11 17.76 -16.44
N SER A 64 -28.20 18.62 -16.87
CA SER A 64 -27.02 18.25 -17.68
C SER A 64 -25.76 18.79 -17.02
N TYR A 65 -24.94 17.87 -16.50
CA TYR A 65 -23.63 18.19 -15.95
C TYR A 65 -22.54 17.60 -16.84
N PHE A 66 -21.33 18.18 -16.76
CA PHE A 66 -20.10 17.45 -17.08
C PHE A 66 -20.00 16.33 -16.05
N SER A 67 -20.55 15.18 -16.41
CA SER A 67 -20.84 14.08 -15.50
C SER A 67 -19.59 13.20 -15.35
N GLU A 68 -19.69 12.24 -14.46
CA GLU A 68 -18.78 11.14 -14.13
C GLU A 68 -18.46 10.21 -15.36
N ASP A 69 -18.42 10.76 -16.56
CA ASP A 69 -18.52 10.09 -17.87
C ASP A 69 -17.26 9.32 -18.26
N VAL A 70 -16.09 9.72 -17.74
CA VAL A 70 -14.85 8.92 -17.88
C VAL A 70 -14.97 7.56 -17.15
N TYR A 71 -15.81 7.47 -16.11
CA TYR A 71 -15.90 6.27 -15.28
C TYR A 71 -16.81 5.20 -15.87
N ILE A 72 -17.95 5.60 -16.43
CA ILE A 72 -18.89 4.70 -17.13
C ILE A 72 -18.26 4.20 -18.44
N GLU A 73 -17.65 5.09 -19.25
CA GLU A 73 -16.99 4.73 -20.52
C GLU A 73 -15.82 3.74 -20.33
N ARG A 74 -15.13 3.78 -19.19
CA ARG A 74 -14.02 2.86 -18.87
C ARG A 74 -14.47 1.50 -18.35
N ILE A 75 -15.67 1.40 -17.80
CA ILE A 75 -16.21 0.15 -17.24
C ILE A 75 -17.03 -0.58 -18.31
N PHE A 76 -17.84 0.13 -19.08
CA PHE A 76 -18.74 -0.45 -20.08
C PHE A 76 -18.25 -0.14 -21.50
N GLN A 77 -17.59 -1.11 -22.12
CA GLN A 77 -16.98 -0.95 -23.45
C GLN A 77 -17.99 -1.10 -24.58
N SER A 78 -19.16 -1.69 -24.29
CA SER A 78 -20.23 -1.93 -25.26
C SER A 78 -20.96 -0.64 -25.68
N ASN A 79 -21.62 -0.69 -26.83
CA ASN A 79 -22.60 0.31 -27.28
C ASN A 79 -24.05 -0.22 -27.17
N ASP A 80 -24.21 -1.47 -26.75
CA ASP A 80 -25.48 -2.16 -26.57
C ASP A 80 -26.02 -1.90 -25.16
N SER A 81 -27.22 -1.34 -25.08
CA SER A 81 -27.87 -0.95 -23.81
C SER A 81 -28.13 -2.12 -22.87
N ASP A 82 -28.44 -3.31 -23.40
CA ASP A 82 -28.73 -4.49 -22.59
C ASP A 82 -27.45 -5.07 -21.99
N ILE A 83 -26.36 -5.04 -22.77
CA ILE A 83 -25.03 -5.44 -22.28
C ILE A 83 -24.58 -4.49 -21.17
N ILE A 84 -24.71 -3.18 -21.39
CA ILE A 84 -24.34 -2.16 -20.41
C ILE A 84 -25.15 -2.34 -19.11
N SER A 85 -26.46 -2.59 -19.20
CA SER A 85 -27.30 -2.83 -18.02
C SER A 85 -26.82 -4.04 -17.23
N LYS A 86 -26.51 -5.17 -17.90
CA LYS A 86 -25.99 -6.38 -17.25
C LYS A 86 -24.63 -6.15 -16.59
N GLU A 87 -23.72 -5.44 -17.27
CA GLU A 87 -22.41 -5.12 -16.71
C GLU A 87 -22.54 -4.20 -15.48
N ARG A 88 -23.46 -3.23 -15.52
CA ARG A 88 -23.77 -2.33 -14.39
C ARG A 88 -24.30 -3.11 -13.19
N ASP A 89 -25.27 -3.97 -13.40
CA ASP A 89 -25.88 -4.76 -12.32
C ASP A 89 -24.84 -5.70 -11.68
N SER A 90 -24.00 -6.35 -12.51
CA SER A 90 -22.86 -7.15 -12.02
C SER A 90 -21.82 -6.33 -11.23
N TYR A 91 -21.58 -5.09 -11.64
CA TYR A 91 -20.70 -4.18 -10.91
C TYR A 91 -21.30 -3.74 -9.57
N ILE A 92 -22.59 -3.43 -9.53
CA ILE A 92 -23.34 -3.14 -8.30
C ILE A 92 -23.27 -4.32 -7.33
N ASP A 93 -23.46 -5.55 -7.81
CA ASP A 93 -23.29 -6.76 -6.99
C ASP A 93 -21.87 -6.87 -6.42
N THR A 94 -20.86 -6.52 -7.21
CA THR A 94 -19.47 -6.48 -6.74
C THR A 94 -19.28 -5.47 -5.61
N LEU A 95 -19.90 -4.28 -5.70
CA LEU A 95 -19.85 -3.26 -4.63
C LEU A 95 -20.63 -3.71 -3.39
N ASN A 96 -21.81 -4.30 -3.55
CA ASN A 96 -22.60 -4.86 -2.46
C ASN A 96 -21.84 -5.96 -1.71
N ASN A 97 -21.17 -6.84 -2.45
CA ASN A 97 -20.30 -7.87 -1.86
C ASN A 97 -19.13 -7.24 -1.08
N LYS A 98 -18.53 -6.16 -1.57
CA LYS A 98 -17.49 -5.43 -0.82
C LYS A 98 -18.05 -4.85 0.49
N ILE A 99 -19.21 -4.19 0.45
CA ILE A 99 -19.88 -3.65 1.63
C ILE A 99 -20.12 -4.75 2.66
N HIS A 100 -20.71 -5.86 2.24
CA HIS A 100 -21.00 -7.01 3.09
C HIS A 100 -19.73 -7.58 3.74
N ASN A 101 -18.67 -7.76 2.95
CA ASN A 101 -17.40 -8.30 3.43
C ASN A 101 -16.72 -7.35 4.41
N ILE A 102 -16.73 -6.02 4.15
CA ILE A 102 -16.15 -5.02 5.05
C ILE A 102 -16.93 -5.00 6.39
N LYS A 103 -18.27 -5.05 6.37
CA LYS A 103 -19.13 -5.15 7.57
C LYS A 103 -18.74 -6.33 8.45
N LYS A 104 -18.40 -7.48 7.84
CA LYS A 104 -18.00 -8.69 8.54
C LYS A 104 -16.50 -8.76 8.88
N CYS A 105 -15.65 -7.86 8.38
CA CYS A 105 -14.19 -8.00 8.51
C CYS A 105 -13.72 -7.97 9.98
N ASN A 106 -12.93 -8.96 10.38
CA ASN A 106 -12.49 -9.23 11.76
C ASN A 106 -13.65 -9.31 12.76
N GLN A 107 -14.83 -9.72 12.32
CA GLN A 107 -15.94 -9.99 13.22
C GLN A 107 -15.71 -11.27 14.02
N PHE A 108 -15.07 -12.27 13.43
CA PHE A 108 -14.87 -13.58 14.03
C PHE A 108 -13.49 -14.14 13.75
N TRP A 109 -12.88 -14.73 14.79
CA TRP A 109 -11.57 -15.36 14.74
C TRP A 109 -11.76 -16.85 15.02
N LEU A 110 -11.22 -17.68 14.13
CA LEU A 110 -11.19 -19.13 14.32
C LEU A 110 -10.01 -19.49 15.20
N ILE A 111 -10.28 -20.21 16.29
CA ILE A 111 -9.33 -20.44 17.37
C ILE A 111 -9.32 -21.91 17.75
N ASP A 112 -8.11 -22.45 17.92
CA ASP A 112 -7.90 -23.71 18.63
C ASP A 112 -7.72 -23.38 20.12
N LYS A 113 -8.68 -23.79 20.95
CA LYS A 113 -8.70 -23.52 22.39
C LYS A 113 -8.18 -24.72 23.16
N TYR A 114 -7.11 -24.49 23.90
CA TYR A 114 -6.47 -25.41 24.82
C TYR A 114 -6.87 -25.08 26.27
N GLU A 115 -7.76 -25.88 26.83
CA GLU A 115 -8.32 -25.73 28.18
C GLU A 115 -7.27 -25.97 29.27
N LYS A 116 -6.46 -27.03 29.19
CA LYS A 116 -5.50 -27.39 30.24
C LYS A 116 -4.38 -26.36 30.37
N GLN A 117 -3.87 -25.87 29.25
CA GLN A 117 -2.77 -24.92 29.20
C GLN A 117 -3.25 -23.46 29.21
N ARG A 118 -4.57 -23.23 29.15
CA ARG A 118 -5.17 -21.89 29.05
C ARG A 118 -4.63 -21.09 27.87
N ILE A 119 -4.57 -21.72 26.70
CA ILE A 119 -4.07 -21.10 25.46
C ILE A 119 -5.17 -21.04 24.40
N LYS A 120 -5.21 -19.93 23.67
CA LYS A 120 -6.03 -19.76 22.46
C LYS A 120 -5.11 -19.51 21.26
N ASP A 121 -5.04 -20.45 20.33
CA ASP A 121 -4.26 -20.34 19.09
C ASP A 121 -5.13 -19.79 17.95
N VAL A 122 -4.84 -18.57 17.49
CA VAL A 122 -5.55 -17.95 16.37
C VAL A 122 -5.14 -18.59 15.05
N LYS A 123 -6.04 -19.38 14.48
CA LYS A 123 -5.85 -20.07 13.19
C LYS A 123 -6.15 -19.17 12.01
N ASN A 124 -7.27 -18.47 12.08
CA ASN A 124 -7.72 -17.63 10.98
C ASN A 124 -8.57 -16.46 11.47
N ARG A 125 -8.64 -15.43 10.63
CA ARG A 125 -9.47 -14.24 10.82
C ARG A 125 -10.29 -14.03 9.56
N ASN A 126 -11.54 -13.66 9.70
CA ASN A 126 -12.35 -13.36 8.53
C ASN A 126 -11.98 -11.97 7.95
N LEU A 127 -11.25 -11.94 6.84
CA LEU A 127 -10.73 -10.70 6.24
C LEU A 127 -11.48 -10.35 4.94
N CYS A 128 -11.89 -9.10 4.76
CA CYS A 128 -12.52 -8.64 3.52
C CYS A 128 -11.55 -8.40 2.36
N ARG A 129 -10.25 -8.24 2.68
CA ARG A 129 -9.16 -7.98 1.74
C ARG A 129 -9.33 -6.70 0.90
N ASP A 130 -10.23 -5.81 1.30
CA ASP A 130 -10.40 -4.53 0.62
C ASP A 130 -9.26 -3.57 0.99
N LYS A 131 -8.75 -2.84 -0.01
CA LYS A 131 -7.62 -1.91 0.15
C LYS A 131 -7.95 -0.70 1.02
N PHE A 132 -9.23 -0.35 1.20
CA PHE A 132 -9.65 0.75 2.06
C PHE A 132 -9.97 0.31 3.49
N CYS A 133 -10.10 -0.98 3.75
CA CYS A 133 -10.37 -1.49 5.09
C CYS A 133 -9.17 -1.32 6.03
N SER A 134 -9.36 -0.58 7.13
CA SER A 134 -8.30 -0.23 8.10
C SER A 134 -7.68 -1.46 8.79
N ASN A 135 -8.41 -2.57 8.85
CA ASN A 135 -7.87 -3.85 9.33
C ASN A 135 -7.05 -4.57 8.25
N CYS A 136 -7.58 -4.68 7.03
CA CYS A 136 -6.91 -5.44 5.97
C CYS A 136 -5.62 -4.76 5.49
N LYS A 137 -5.53 -3.43 5.53
CA LYS A 137 -4.28 -2.69 5.25
C LYS A 137 -3.14 -3.14 6.17
N LYS A 138 -3.38 -3.17 7.49
CA LYS A 138 -2.42 -3.63 8.51
C LYS A 138 -2.01 -5.09 8.30
N VAL A 139 -2.98 -5.97 8.06
CA VAL A 139 -2.69 -7.38 7.79
C VAL A 139 -1.86 -7.54 6.52
N THR A 140 -2.19 -6.81 5.45
CA THR A 140 -1.48 -6.86 4.17
C THR A 140 -0.04 -6.36 4.30
N GLN A 141 0.18 -5.26 5.04
CA GLN A 141 1.53 -4.78 5.36
C GLN A 141 2.33 -5.85 6.10
N ALA A 142 1.77 -6.44 7.16
CA ALA A 142 2.46 -7.47 7.93
C ALA A 142 2.81 -8.71 7.07
N VAL A 143 1.90 -9.16 6.20
CA VAL A 143 2.16 -10.27 5.26
C VAL A 143 3.29 -9.92 4.29
N ARG A 144 3.33 -8.69 3.78
CA ARG A 144 4.41 -8.23 2.90
C ARG A 144 5.73 -8.17 3.63
N MET A 145 5.76 -7.59 4.83
CA MET A 145 6.97 -7.53 5.64
C MET A 145 7.52 -8.95 5.90
N ALA A 146 6.67 -9.88 6.34
CA ALA A 146 7.07 -11.28 6.54
C ALA A 146 7.61 -11.94 5.27
N LYS A 147 7.01 -11.64 4.10
CA LYS A 147 7.46 -12.17 2.81
C LYS A 147 8.79 -11.57 2.34
N TYR A 148 8.95 -10.25 2.45
CA TYR A 148 10.01 -9.53 1.76
C TYR A 148 11.23 -9.21 2.64
N ILE A 149 11.08 -9.10 3.97
CA ILE A 149 12.19 -8.78 4.87
C ILE A 149 13.29 -9.85 4.79
N PRO A 150 13.01 -11.17 4.90
CA PRO A 150 14.06 -12.19 4.83
C PRO A 150 14.85 -12.14 3.51
N GLU A 151 14.16 -11.83 2.41
CA GLU A 151 14.79 -11.68 1.09
C GLU A 151 15.66 -10.43 0.98
N LEU A 152 15.31 -9.38 1.69
CA LEU A 152 16.08 -8.13 1.72
C LEU A 152 17.28 -8.23 2.65
N GLN A 153 17.17 -8.92 3.79
CA GLN A 153 18.25 -9.04 4.78
C GLN A 153 19.53 -9.70 4.23
N GLN A 154 19.41 -10.52 3.19
CA GLN A 154 20.56 -11.08 2.44
C GLN A 154 21.48 -10.00 1.84
N TYR A 155 20.99 -8.77 1.75
CA TYR A 155 21.64 -7.61 1.16
C TYR A 155 21.94 -6.52 2.21
N ASP A 156 21.88 -6.84 3.51
CA ASP A 156 22.20 -5.88 4.58
C ASP A 156 23.59 -5.25 4.35
N GLY A 157 23.68 -3.94 4.61
CA GLY A 157 24.86 -3.11 4.29
C GLY A 157 24.98 -2.68 2.82
N ARG A 158 24.31 -3.36 1.88
CA ARG A 158 24.22 -3.00 0.45
C ARG A 158 22.89 -2.37 0.06
N LEU A 159 21.90 -2.44 0.94
CA LEU A 159 20.60 -1.81 0.75
C LEU A 159 20.66 -0.28 0.93
N HIS A 160 19.97 0.41 0.05
CA HIS A 160 19.71 1.84 0.12
C HIS A 160 18.20 2.09 0.05
N HIS A 161 17.69 2.97 0.91
CA HIS A 161 16.32 3.43 0.83
C HIS A 161 16.27 4.67 -0.06
N LEU A 162 15.61 4.55 -1.21
CA LEU A 162 15.37 5.62 -2.16
C LEU A 162 13.89 6.02 -2.13
N THR A 163 13.60 7.30 -1.93
CA THR A 163 12.26 7.87 -2.11
C THR A 163 12.22 8.68 -3.40
N LEU A 164 11.25 8.42 -4.29
CA LEU A 164 11.03 9.18 -5.53
C LEU A 164 9.66 9.85 -5.51
N THR A 165 9.61 11.17 -5.67
CA THR A 165 8.34 11.92 -5.69
C THR A 165 8.16 12.71 -6.99
N LEU A 166 6.99 13.30 -7.16
CA LEU A 166 6.66 14.25 -8.21
C LEU A 166 5.70 15.31 -7.64
N PRO A 167 5.39 16.39 -8.38
CA PRO A 167 4.37 17.33 -7.96
C PRO A 167 3.05 16.62 -7.68
N ASN A 168 2.25 17.20 -6.77
CA ASN A 168 0.91 16.70 -6.52
C ASN A 168 0.09 16.65 -7.81
N VAL A 169 -0.89 15.77 -7.86
CA VAL A 169 -1.80 15.55 -8.99
C VAL A 169 -3.27 15.64 -8.55
N SER A 170 -4.15 15.91 -9.52
CA SER A 170 -5.60 15.85 -9.34
C SER A 170 -6.06 14.39 -9.19
N GLY A 171 -7.31 14.18 -8.76
CA GLY A 171 -7.90 12.84 -8.72
C GLY A 171 -8.05 12.21 -10.10
N GLU A 172 -8.37 13.03 -11.10
CA GLU A 172 -8.55 12.63 -12.50
C GLU A 172 -7.24 12.11 -13.12
N ASP A 173 -6.13 12.79 -12.85
CA ASP A 173 -4.81 12.46 -13.40
C ASP A 173 -4.12 11.32 -12.65
N LEU A 174 -4.58 10.97 -11.45
CA LEU A 174 -3.88 10.04 -10.55
C LEU A 174 -3.61 8.68 -11.22
N ARG A 175 -4.60 8.13 -11.93
CA ARG A 175 -4.44 6.81 -12.58
C ARG A 175 -3.37 6.85 -13.67
N GLY A 176 -3.45 7.85 -14.55
CA GLY A 176 -2.50 8.03 -15.64
C GLY A 176 -1.09 8.26 -15.10
N THR A 177 -0.98 9.10 -14.08
CA THR A 177 0.26 9.39 -13.36
C THR A 177 0.88 8.13 -12.76
N VAL A 178 0.14 7.32 -12.01
CA VAL A 178 0.66 6.11 -11.38
C VAL A 178 1.16 5.09 -12.42
N LYS A 179 0.43 4.94 -13.54
CA LYS A 179 0.87 4.10 -14.66
C LYS A 179 2.18 4.63 -15.27
N HIS A 180 2.22 5.92 -15.58
CA HIS A 180 3.39 6.59 -16.13
C HIS A 180 4.61 6.49 -15.19
N MET A 181 4.41 6.67 -13.89
CA MET A 181 5.45 6.47 -12.87
C MET A 181 6.03 5.06 -12.91
N ALA A 182 5.20 4.02 -13.08
CA ALA A 182 5.70 2.64 -13.15
C ALA A 182 6.58 2.40 -14.39
N GLU A 183 6.22 2.98 -15.53
CA GLU A 183 6.99 2.95 -16.78
C GLU A 183 8.31 3.72 -16.64
N CYS A 184 8.24 4.93 -16.05
CA CYS A 184 9.41 5.75 -15.74
C CYS A 184 10.37 5.02 -14.79
N PHE A 185 9.86 4.38 -13.74
CA PHE A 185 10.69 3.64 -12.80
C PHE A 185 11.39 2.46 -13.48
N ALA A 186 10.68 1.70 -14.32
CA ALA A 186 11.29 0.63 -15.09
C ALA A 186 12.43 1.15 -15.99
N LYS A 187 12.27 2.33 -16.59
CA LYS A 187 13.31 2.97 -17.40
C LYS A 187 14.49 3.47 -16.56
N LEU A 188 14.25 4.02 -15.37
CA LEU A 188 15.30 4.38 -14.41
C LEU A 188 16.14 3.15 -14.04
N ILE A 189 15.50 2.04 -13.69
CA ILE A 189 16.20 0.77 -13.40
C ILE A 189 17.03 0.27 -14.59
N ARG A 190 16.56 0.46 -15.84
CA ARG A 190 17.36 0.12 -17.02
C ARG A 190 18.62 0.97 -17.13
N TYR A 191 18.59 2.25 -16.74
CA TYR A 191 19.80 3.07 -16.68
C TYR A 191 20.74 2.60 -15.56
N LEU A 192 20.23 2.40 -14.35
CA LEU A 192 21.04 1.95 -13.20
C LEU A 192 21.68 0.58 -13.44
N SER A 193 20.97 -0.34 -14.09
CA SER A 193 21.48 -1.68 -14.45
C SER A 193 22.39 -1.71 -15.68
N GLY A 194 22.56 -0.60 -16.40
CA GLY A 194 23.34 -0.55 -17.65
C GLY A 194 22.63 -1.12 -18.89
N ASN A 195 21.40 -1.65 -18.75
CA ASN A 195 20.57 -2.16 -19.86
C ASN A 195 20.06 -1.05 -20.81
N ALA A 196 20.13 0.20 -20.38
CA ALA A 196 19.98 1.38 -21.20
C ALA A 196 21.14 2.34 -20.88
N LYS A 197 21.67 3.02 -21.89
CA LYS A 197 22.80 3.94 -21.72
C LYS A 197 22.33 5.38 -21.82
N ILE A 198 22.91 6.23 -20.98
CA ILE A 198 22.95 7.68 -21.18
C ILE A 198 24.37 7.98 -21.64
N LYS A 199 24.54 8.53 -22.84
CA LYS A 199 25.88 8.86 -23.34
C LYS A 199 26.59 9.76 -22.32
N ASP A 200 27.85 9.43 -22.02
CA ASP A 200 28.73 10.18 -21.12
C ASP A 200 28.31 10.18 -19.63
N ILE A 201 27.42 9.27 -19.22
CA ILE A 201 27.08 9.00 -17.82
C ILE A 201 27.16 7.49 -17.59
N ASP A 202 28.01 7.06 -16.67
CA ASP A 202 28.22 5.65 -16.35
C ASP A 202 27.67 5.30 -14.96
N PHE A 203 26.78 4.30 -14.91
CA PHE A 203 26.23 3.73 -13.67
C PHE A 203 26.89 2.41 -13.28
N SER A 204 27.83 1.88 -14.08
CA SER A 204 28.47 0.59 -13.81
C SER A 204 29.16 0.56 -12.44
N SER A 205 29.76 1.70 -12.05
CA SER A 205 30.39 1.89 -10.74
C SER A 205 29.42 1.85 -9.57
N TRP A 206 28.11 1.88 -9.79
CA TRP A 206 27.12 1.79 -8.72
C TRP A 206 26.86 0.34 -8.31
N GLY A 207 27.21 -0.63 -9.16
CA GLY A 207 27.06 -2.05 -8.87
C GLY A 207 25.61 -2.45 -8.59
N TYR A 208 24.67 -1.96 -9.38
CA TYR A 208 23.25 -2.27 -9.24
C TYR A 208 22.99 -3.77 -9.45
N GLU A 209 22.30 -4.41 -8.49
CA GLU A 209 21.86 -5.80 -8.60
C GLU A 209 20.34 -5.96 -8.62
N GLY A 210 19.60 -5.06 -7.97
CA GLY A 210 18.16 -5.20 -7.82
C GLY A 210 17.47 -4.04 -7.13
N ALA A 211 16.14 -4.08 -7.17
CA ALA A 211 15.30 -3.11 -6.49
C ALA A 211 13.94 -3.71 -6.10
N ILE A 212 13.32 -3.17 -5.07
CA ILE A 212 11.87 -3.29 -4.81
C ILE A 212 11.32 -1.89 -4.71
N ARG A 213 10.35 -1.54 -5.56
CA ARG A 213 9.55 -0.33 -5.37
C ARG A 213 8.24 -0.66 -4.67
N SER A 214 7.73 0.30 -3.90
CA SER A 214 6.42 0.29 -3.28
C SER A 214 5.75 1.65 -3.47
N LEU A 215 4.57 1.67 -4.09
CA LEU A 215 3.77 2.88 -4.26
C LEU A 215 3.07 3.27 -2.96
N GLU A 216 3.16 4.54 -2.57
CA GLU A 216 2.28 5.18 -1.59
C GLU A 216 1.63 6.41 -2.23
N VAL A 217 0.35 6.63 -1.96
CA VAL A 217 -0.37 7.85 -2.32
C VAL A 217 -0.91 8.51 -1.05
N THR A 218 -0.28 9.62 -0.67
CA THR A 218 -0.78 10.51 0.37
C THR A 218 -1.67 11.59 -0.23
N PHE A 219 -2.44 12.28 0.60
CA PHE A 219 -3.32 13.36 0.16
C PHE A 219 -3.31 14.52 1.14
N ASN A 220 -3.59 15.72 0.63
CA ASN A 220 -3.77 16.94 1.41
C ASN A 220 -5.01 17.67 0.89
N ASN A 221 -6.06 17.75 1.72
CA ASN A 221 -7.39 18.24 1.34
C ASN A 221 -7.51 19.75 1.12
N TYR A 222 -6.39 20.49 1.13
CA TYR A 222 -6.38 21.96 1.12
C TYR A 222 -5.75 22.57 -0.13
N ARG A 223 -5.60 21.82 -1.22
CA ARG A 223 -4.91 22.28 -2.43
C ARG A 223 -5.60 21.77 -3.70
N ASP A 224 -5.53 22.55 -4.78
CA ASP A 224 -6.07 22.19 -6.11
C ASP A 224 -5.50 20.86 -6.66
N LYS A 225 -4.31 20.47 -6.17
CA LYS A 225 -3.70 19.16 -6.39
C LYS A 225 -3.55 18.42 -5.05
N ILE A 226 -4.46 17.48 -4.85
CA ILE A 226 -4.71 16.84 -3.57
C ILE A 226 -3.77 15.64 -3.34
N TYR A 227 -3.43 14.87 -4.38
CA TYR A 227 -2.74 13.59 -4.22
C TYR A 227 -1.25 13.69 -4.48
N HIS A 228 -0.47 12.98 -3.67
CA HIS A 228 0.98 12.91 -3.78
C HIS A 228 1.43 11.45 -3.92
N PRO A 229 1.38 10.88 -5.14
CA PRO A 229 1.94 9.56 -5.40
C PRO A 229 3.47 9.61 -5.33
N HIS A 230 4.06 8.66 -4.63
CA HIS A 230 5.51 8.53 -4.49
C HIS A 230 5.91 7.07 -4.34
N TYR A 231 7.18 6.77 -4.63
CA TYR A 231 7.77 5.46 -4.41
C TYR A 231 8.72 5.47 -3.23
N HIS A 232 8.57 4.48 -2.36
CA HIS A 232 9.64 3.99 -1.50
C HIS A 232 10.32 2.81 -2.21
N VAL A 233 11.65 2.78 -2.19
CA VAL A 233 12.44 1.82 -2.95
C VAL A 233 13.58 1.28 -2.10
N ALA A 234 13.67 -0.05 -1.98
CA ALA A 234 14.90 -0.71 -1.56
C ALA A 234 15.75 -0.95 -2.80
N LEU A 235 16.95 -0.36 -2.86
CA LEU A 235 17.94 -0.55 -3.93
C LEU A 235 19.11 -1.37 -3.41
N VAL A 236 19.50 -2.41 -4.15
CA VAL A 236 20.70 -3.22 -3.87
C VAL A 236 21.85 -2.69 -4.73
N LEU A 237 22.85 -2.10 -4.07
CA LEU A 237 24.06 -1.55 -4.71
C LEU A 237 25.29 -2.16 -4.04
N ASN A 238 26.22 -2.70 -4.82
CA ASN A 238 27.44 -3.35 -4.30
C ASN A 238 28.51 -2.36 -3.82
N ASN A 239 28.44 -1.12 -4.26
CA ASN A 239 29.42 -0.10 -3.93
C ASN A 239 28.78 0.97 -3.05
N ASP A 240 29.60 1.64 -2.24
CA ASP A 240 29.15 2.84 -1.55
C ASP A 240 29.13 4.00 -2.54
N VAL A 241 27.94 4.32 -3.04
CA VAL A 241 27.79 5.28 -4.15
C VAL A 241 27.62 6.72 -3.66
N LEU A 242 27.11 6.91 -2.45
CA LEU A 242 26.69 8.23 -1.99
C LEU A 242 27.90 9.07 -1.56
N SER A 243 28.16 10.13 -2.32
CA SER A 243 29.10 11.17 -1.91
C SER A 243 28.54 11.97 -0.72
N LYS A 244 29.40 12.79 -0.09
CA LYS A 244 29.00 13.67 1.00
C LYS A 244 27.81 14.54 0.59
N LYS A 245 26.74 14.51 1.40
CA LYS A 245 25.56 15.35 1.21
C LYS A 245 25.88 16.80 1.57
N ASN A 246 26.13 17.64 0.57
CA ASN A 246 26.50 19.04 0.73
C ASN A 246 25.86 19.98 -0.30
N ILE A 247 24.97 19.47 -1.15
CA ILE A 247 24.26 20.25 -2.16
C ILE A 247 22.90 20.65 -1.60
N GLU A 248 22.64 21.95 -1.62
CA GLU A 248 21.37 22.52 -1.21
C GLU A 248 20.49 22.79 -2.43
N ASN A 249 19.18 22.54 -2.34
CA ASN A 249 18.21 23.01 -3.33
C ASN A 249 16.85 23.28 -2.68
N LYS A 250 15.81 23.60 -3.47
CA LYS A 250 14.49 23.95 -2.90
C LYS A 250 13.86 22.86 -2.02
N TYR A 251 14.23 21.59 -2.21
CA TYR A 251 13.74 20.46 -1.42
C TYR A 251 14.56 20.22 -0.14
N SER A 252 15.61 21.02 0.08
CA SER A 252 16.37 21.03 1.33
C SER A 252 15.58 21.61 2.50
N TYR A 253 14.52 22.36 2.23
CA TYR A 253 13.78 23.13 3.22
C TYR A 253 12.37 22.59 3.48
N ASP A 254 11.97 22.61 4.76
CA ASP A 254 10.58 22.46 5.18
C ASP A 254 10.04 23.82 5.62
N PHE A 255 8.78 24.11 5.28
CA PHE A 255 8.11 25.37 5.53
C PHE A 255 6.91 25.23 6.48
N ARG A 256 6.69 24.03 7.07
CA ARG A 256 5.53 23.75 7.95
C ARG A 256 5.47 24.64 9.19
N SER A 257 6.60 25.13 9.69
CA SER A 257 6.67 26.03 10.86
C SER A 257 6.41 27.50 10.52
N GLY A 258 6.21 27.84 9.24
CA GLY A 258 6.06 29.22 8.77
C GLY A 258 7.39 29.91 8.42
N SER A 259 8.53 29.30 8.75
CA SER A 259 9.88 29.72 8.33
C SER A 259 10.61 28.57 7.63
N PRO A 260 11.52 28.84 6.67
CA PRO A 260 12.33 27.81 6.04
C PRO A 260 13.27 27.16 7.06
N GLU A 261 13.07 25.87 7.31
CA GLU A 261 13.95 25.05 8.12
C GLU A 261 14.75 24.12 7.23
N LEU A 262 16.08 24.22 7.26
CA LEU A 262 16.94 23.29 6.54
C LEU A 262 16.78 21.88 7.13
N ARG A 263 16.24 20.96 6.35
CA ARG A 263 16.02 19.56 6.72
C ARG A 263 17.07 18.62 6.15
N ASN A 264 17.44 18.79 4.88
CA ASN A 264 18.29 17.84 4.18
C ASN A 264 19.22 18.54 3.18
N LEU A 265 20.44 18.02 3.04
CA LEU A 265 21.32 18.29 1.90
C LEU A 265 21.40 17.03 1.03
N PHE A 266 21.86 17.19 -0.21
CA PHE A 266 21.93 16.12 -1.20
C PHE A 266 23.35 15.85 -1.65
N SER A 267 23.60 14.60 -2.00
CA SER A 267 24.80 14.14 -2.70
C SER A 267 24.71 14.41 -4.21
N LYS A 268 25.82 14.32 -4.94
CA LYS A 268 25.81 14.46 -6.42
C LYS A 268 24.97 13.37 -7.08
N GLU A 269 24.97 12.17 -6.52
CA GLU A 269 24.24 11.00 -7.00
C GLU A 269 22.73 11.19 -6.85
N GLU A 270 22.29 11.73 -5.71
CA GLU A 270 20.88 12.11 -5.52
C GLU A 270 20.46 13.18 -6.54
N ILE A 271 21.26 14.24 -6.73
CA ILE A 271 20.95 15.27 -7.74
C ILE A 271 20.83 14.70 -9.15
N LEU A 272 21.70 13.75 -9.52
CA LEU A 272 21.61 13.06 -10.80
C LEU A 272 20.29 12.30 -10.94
N ILE A 273 19.89 11.53 -9.93
CA ILE A 273 18.59 10.82 -9.93
C ILE A 273 17.43 11.81 -9.96
N GLN A 274 17.46 12.90 -9.18
CA GLN A 274 16.43 13.94 -9.18
C GLN A 274 16.16 14.47 -10.59
N LYS A 275 17.23 14.76 -11.34
CA LYS A 275 17.16 15.28 -12.70
C LYS A 275 16.67 14.23 -13.70
N ILE A 276 17.21 13.01 -13.65
CA ILE A 276 16.75 11.90 -14.50
C ILE A 276 15.28 11.60 -14.26
N TRP A 277 14.86 11.52 -13.00
CA TRP A 277 13.48 11.25 -12.61
C TRP A 277 12.52 12.31 -13.14
N ARG A 278 12.88 13.59 -13.01
CA ARG A 278 12.09 14.68 -13.60
C ARG A 278 11.99 14.57 -15.11
N LEU A 279 13.10 14.34 -15.82
CA LEU A 279 13.07 14.21 -17.28
C LEU A 279 12.17 13.04 -17.72
N LEU A 280 12.22 11.90 -17.01
CA LEU A 280 11.35 10.77 -17.27
C LEU A 280 9.87 11.12 -17.07
N ILE A 281 9.52 11.71 -15.92
CA ILE A 281 8.14 12.08 -15.58
C ILE A 281 7.61 13.14 -16.55
N ASP A 282 8.42 14.14 -16.90
CA ASP A 282 8.03 15.21 -17.84
C ASP A 282 8.01 14.74 -19.32
N GLY A 283 8.29 13.45 -19.59
CA GLY A 283 8.30 12.89 -20.94
C GLY A 283 9.45 13.39 -21.83
N LYS A 284 10.49 13.97 -21.23
CA LYS A 284 11.65 14.52 -21.94
C LYS A 284 12.72 13.45 -22.15
N ARG A 285 13.52 13.61 -23.21
CA ARG A 285 14.65 12.71 -23.48
C ARG A 285 15.68 12.80 -22.35
N VAL A 286 16.04 11.67 -21.78
CA VAL A 286 17.14 11.59 -20.82
C VAL A 286 18.47 11.47 -21.58
N ASN A 287 19.21 12.57 -21.66
CA ASN A 287 20.57 12.65 -22.19
C ASN A 287 21.39 13.61 -21.32
N LYS A 288 22.72 13.59 -21.44
CA LYS A 288 23.62 14.43 -20.63
C LYS A 288 23.31 15.92 -20.78
N GLU A 289 23.08 16.39 -21.99
CA GLU A 289 22.72 17.79 -22.28
C GLU A 289 21.48 18.25 -21.49
N ASN A 290 20.37 17.48 -21.55
CA ASN A 290 19.15 17.83 -20.82
C ASN A 290 19.33 17.71 -19.30
N ILE A 291 20.19 16.82 -18.82
CA ILE A 291 20.51 16.70 -17.39
C ILE A 291 21.32 17.93 -16.94
N ASP A 292 22.34 18.31 -17.68
CA ASP A 292 23.22 19.44 -17.35
C ASP A 292 22.44 20.76 -17.38
N ASN A 293 21.58 20.95 -18.38
CA ASN A 293 20.74 22.14 -18.55
C ASN A 293 19.55 22.21 -17.58
N LEU A 294 19.17 21.10 -16.94
CA LEU A 294 18.07 21.09 -15.97
C LEU A 294 18.58 21.59 -14.62
N GLU A 295 18.16 22.79 -14.23
CA GLU A 295 18.57 23.39 -12.94
C GLU A 295 18.16 22.53 -11.74
N ILE A 296 16.90 22.08 -11.71
CA ILE A 296 16.35 21.34 -10.58
C ILE A 296 15.55 20.10 -11.01
N GLY A 297 15.73 18.99 -10.31
CA GLY A 297 14.95 17.77 -10.50
C GLY A 297 13.65 17.73 -9.69
N TYR A 298 13.05 16.55 -9.59
CA TYR A 298 12.02 16.24 -8.58
C TYR A 298 12.67 15.58 -7.38
N THR A 299 12.03 15.63 -6.20
CA THR A 299 12.67 15.18 -4.97
C THR A 299 13.03 13.70 -5.06
N CYS A 300 14.27 13.43 -4.70
CA CYS A 300 14.83 12.10 -4.54
C CYS A 300 15.76 12.17 -3.35
N VAL A 301 15.50 11.32 -2.37
CA VAL A 301 16.33 11.13 -1.18
C VAL A 301 16.78 9.68 -1.18
N MET A 302 18.09 9.47 -1.08
CA MET A 302 18.69 8.14 -1.00
C MET A 302 19.60 8.07 0.21
N ASP A 303 19.33 7.12 1.10
CA ASP A 303 20.11 6.88 2.31
C ASP A 303 20.47 5.39 2.42
N LYS A 304 21.48 5.06 3.22
CA LYS A 304 21.71 3.67 3.64
C LYS A 304 20.45 3.15 4.35
N PHE A 305 20.03 1.95 3.98
CA PHE A 305 18.82 1.34 4.52
C PHE A 305 19.00 1.00 6.01
N LYS A 306 17.98 1.30 6.81
CA LYS A 306 17.91 1.09 8.26
C LYS A 306 16.75 0.16 8.60
N GLU A 307 16.75 -0.42 9.79
CA GLU A 307 15.68 -1.34 10.24
C GLU A 307 14.28 -0.70 10.16
N ASN A 308 14.15 0.59 10.50
CA ASN A 308 12.87 1.30 10.42
C ASN A 308 12.39 1.55 8.98
N ASP A 309 13.27 1.46 7.98
CA ASP A 309 12.88 1.66 6.57
C ASP A 309 12.02 0.53 6.03
N TYR A 310 12.01 -0.67 6.65
CA TYR A 310 11.08 -1.73 6.26
C TYR A 310 9.62 -1.31 6.43
N ALA A 311 9.31 -0.55 7.49
CA ALA A 311 7.97 -0.07 7.74
C ALA A 311 7.52 0.97 6.69
N GLU A 312 8.43 1.87 6.28
CA GLU A 312 8.18 2.85 5.22
C GLU A 312 8.09 2.19 3.83
N LEU A 313 8.98 1.24 3.53
CA LEU A 313 8.97 0.49 2.27
C LEU A 313 7.65 -0.28 2.07
N PHE A 314 7.13 -0.92 3.12
CA PHE A 314 5.91 -1.73 3.02
C PHE A 314 4.64 -1.02 3.50
N LYS A 315 4.68 0.31 3.56
CA LYS A 315 3.55 1.15 3.97
C LYS A 315 2.31 0.94 3.10
N TYR A 316 1.18 1.44 3.59
CA TYR A 316 -0.09 1.28 2.90
C TYR A 316 -0.10 2.03 1.58
N LEU A 317 -0.86 1.51 0.62
CA LEU A 317 -1.04 2.17 -0.68
C LEU A 317 -1.65 3.57 -0.51
N THR A 318 -2.52 3.74 0.47
CA THR A 318 -3.06 5.04 0.89
C THR A 318 -3.52 4.96 2.35
N LYS A 319 -3.39 6.07 3.07
CA LYS A 319 -3.84 6.20 4.46
C LYS A 319 -5.32 6.55 4.49
N GLU A 320 -6.02 6.13 5.54
CA GLU A 320 -7.40 6.57 5.80
C GLU A 320 -7.47 7.97 6.41
N VAL A 321 -6.33 8.50 6.86
CA VAL A 321 -6.25 9.85 7.42
C VAL A 321 -5.16 10.67 6.76
N ASP A 322 -5.38 11.97 6.68
CA ASP A 322 -4.33 12.93 6.33
C ASP A 322 -3.32 13.11 7.49
N GLU A 323 -2.34 13.99 7.28
CA GLU A 323 -1.35 14.34 8.31
C GLU A 323 -1.98 14.94 9.58
N ASN A 324 -3.23 15.42 9.51
CA ASN A 324 -3.98 16.01 10.62
C ASN A 324 -4.99 15.02 11.25
N LYS A 325 -4.86 13.71 10.97
CA LYS A 325 -5.74 12.64 11.46
C LYS A 325 -7.19 12.72 10.98
N ARG A 326 -7.47 13.43 9.88
CA ARG A 326 -8.82 13.57 9.33
C ARG A 326 -9.09 12.50 8.30
N ILE A 327 -10.24 11.84 8.42
CA ILE A 327 -10.63 10.80 7.47
C ILE A 327 -10.82 11.43 6.08
N PHE A 328 -10.31 10.77 5.04
CA PHE A 328 -10.48 11.22 3.65
C PHE A 328 -11.96 11.30 3.28
N THR A 329 -12.33 12.29 2.46
CA THR A 329 -13.72 12.53 2.05
C THR A 329 -14.23 11.50 1.04
N TYR A 330 -15.53 11.53 0.75
CA TYR A 330 -16.12 10.72 -0.32
C TYR A 330 -15.49 10.97 -1.70
N GLU A 331 -15.15 12.22 -2.03
CA GLU A 331 -14.47 12.53 -3.29
C GLU A 331 -13.05 11.97 -3.32
N ASN A 332 -12.37 11.97 -2.17
CA ASN A 332 -11.09 11.29 -2.05
C ASN A 332 -11.23 9.78 -2.25
N PHE A 333 -12.30 9.18 -1.72
CA PHE A 333 -12.60 7.78 -1.91
C PHE A 333 -12.75 7.45 -3.40
N LYS A 334 -13.57 8.20 -4.14
CA LYS A 334 -13.75 7.97 -5.60
C LYS A 334 -12.42 8.07 -6.34
N ALA A 335 -11.69 9.18 -6.15
CA ALA A 335 -10.41 9.40 -6.82
C ALA A 335 -9.39 8.28 -6.54
N LEU A 336 -9.23 7.87 -5.27
CA LEU A 336 -8.32 6.80 -4.89
C LEU A 336 -8.80 5.43 -5.38
N TYR A 337 -10.11 5.16 -5.33
CA TYR A 337 -10.69 3.89 -5.75
C TYR A 337 -10.33 3.61 -7.22
N HIS A 338 -10.50 4.62 -8.07
CA HIS A 338 -10.21 4.58 -9.50
C HIS A 338 -8.72 4.72 -9.84
N GLY A 339 -8.05 5.69 -9.22
CA GLY A 339 -6.62 5.95 -9.38
C GLY A 339 -5.76 4.73 -9.08
N LEU A 340 -6.21 3.91 -8.13
CA LEU A 340 -5.51 2.73 -7.65
C LEU A 340 -6.15 1.40 -8.10
N TYR A 341 -7.07 1.44 -9.07
CA TYR A 341 -7.70 0.21 -9.56
C TYR A 341 -6.72 -0.64 -10.36
N ARG A 342 -6.52 -1.90 -9.94
CA ARG A 342 -5.56 -2.86 -10.52
C ARG A 342 -4.12 -2.33 -10.59
N VAL A 343 -3.76 -1.39 -9.72
CA VAL A 343 -2.39 -0.88 -9.60
C VAL A 343 -1.54 -1.87 -8.81
N LYS A 344 -0.38 -2.25 -9.39
CA LYS A 344 0.62 -3.05 -8.70
C LYS A 344 1.47 -2.17 -7.79
N GLN A 345 1.16 -2.20 -6.49
CA GLN A 345 1.87 -1.43 -5.47
C GLN A 345 3.36 -1.80 -5.40
N ILE A 346 3.66 -3.09 -5.24
CA ILE A 346 5.01 -3.61 -5.04
C ILE A 346 5.51 -4.31 -6.30
N GLN A 347 6.71 -3.95 -6.76
CA GLN A 347 7.36 -4.61 -7.88
C GLN A 347 8.86 -4.74 -7.60
N GLY A 348 9.35 -5.98 -7.65
CA GLY A 348 10.78 -6.29 -7.60
C GLY A 348 11.44 -6.20 -8.98
N TYR A 349 12.75 -6.02 -9.01
CA TYR A 349 13.60 -5.92 -10.20
C TYR A 349 14.96 -6.57 -9.92
N GLY A 350 15.65 -7.02 -10.97
CA GLY A 350 16.96 -7.66 -10.85
C GLY A 350 16.90 -8.92 -9.97
N VAL A 351 17.83 -9.05 -9.03
CA VAL A 351 17.87 -10.18 -8.07
C VAL A 351 16.60 -10.29 -7.22
N LEU A 352 15.81 -9.22 -7.09
CA LEU A 352 14.55 -9.19 -6.34
C LEU A 352 13.29 -9.36 -7.22
N TYR A 353 13.42 -9.60 -8.54
CA TYR A 353 12.28 -9.69 -9.47
C TYR A 353 11.35 -10.89 -9.18
N ARG A 354 11.92 -12.03 -8.79
CA ARG A 354 11.21 -13.29 -8.55
C ARG A 354 11.31 -13.73 -7.09
N ILE A 355 11.04 -12.83 -6.15
CA ILE A 355 10.78 -13.25 -4.78
C ILE A 355 9.60 -14.23 -4.81
N LYS A 356 9.93 -15.53 -4.70
CA LYS A 356 9.01 -16.64 -4.87
C LYS A 356 7.96 -16.59 -3.75
N ASP A 357 6.79 -17.16 -3.99
CA ASP A 357 5.76 -17.29 -2.95
C ASP A 357 6.14 -18.31 -1.88
N ALA A 358 7.17 -19.12 -2.13
CA ALA A 358 7.82 -19.92 -1.12
C ALA A 358 8.62 -18.99 -0.20
N ILE A 359 7.95 -18.47 0.82
CA ILE A 359 8.63 -18.16 2.08
C ILE A 359 9.40 -19.44 2.45
N ASN A 360 10.64 -19.34 2.94
CA ASN A 360 11.29 -20.47 3.59
C ASN A 360 10.54 -20.74 4.91
N GLU A 361 9.36 -21.33 4.76
CA GLU A 361 8.37 -21.60 5.80
C GLU A 361 8.95 -22.58 6.82
N GLU A 362 9.87 -23.46 6.42
CA GLU A 362 10.39 -24.54 7.25
C GLU A 362 11.09 -24.03 8.51
N GLU A 363 11.93 -22.99 8.44
CA GLU A 363 12.69 -22.53 9.61
C GLU A 363 11.84 -21.69 10.58
N PHE A 364 10.95 -20.84 10.06
CA PHE A 364 10.06 -20.00 10.89
C PHE A 364 8.86 -20.78 11.46
N ASN A 365 8.31 -21.72 10.70
CA ASN A 365 7.15 -22.51 11.13
C ASN A 365 7.56 -23.69 12.02
N SER A 366 8.77 -24.24 11.89
CA SER A 366 9.20 -25.39 12.71
C SER A 366 9.06 -25.12 14.20
N LYS A 367 9.49 -23.95 14.72
CA LYS A 367 9.35 -23.63 16.16
C LYS A 367 7.89 -23.44 16.60
N TYR A 368 7.05 -22.83 15.76
CA TYR A 368 5.61 -22.68 16.03
C TYR A 368 4.93 -24.05 16.06
N ASP A 369 5.20 -24.85 15.05
CA ASP A 369 4.57 -26.14 14.84
C ASP A 369 5.03 -27.14 15.92
N GLU A 370 6.30 -27.12 16.34
CA GLU A 370 6.78 -27.83 17.53
C GLU A 370 6.01 -27.43 18.78
N PHE A 371 5.81 -26.12 19.01
CA PHE A 371 5.08 -25.64 20.18
C PHE A 371 3.61 -26.09 20.15
N ILE A 372 2.94 -26.00 19.01
CA ILE A 372 1.58 -26.50 18.82
C ILE A 372 1.51 -28.03 18.99
N GLU A 373 2.52 -28.76 18.51
CA GLU A 373 2.62 -30.21 18.68
C GLU A 373 2.75 -30.59 20.17
N LEU A 374 3.59 -29.88 20.93
CA LEU A 374 3.71 -30.05 22.38
C LEU A 374 2.40 -29.77 23.11
N LEU A 375 1.62 -28.77 22.68
CA LEU A 375 0.28 -28.55 23.22
C LEU A 375 -0.67 -29.71 22.87
N GLY A 376 -0.62 -30.17 21.62
CA GLY A 376 -1.40 -31.28 21.08
C GLY A 376 -1.14 -32.63 21.76
N GLN A 377 0.08 -32.86 22.27
CA GLN A 377 0.43 -34.05 23.05
C GLN A 377 -0.29 -34.09 24.41
N LYS A 378 -0.55 -32.93 25.03
CA LYS A 378 -1.19 -32.83 26.35
C LYS A 378 -2.73 -32.81 26.25
N GLU A 379 -3.28 -32.28 25.17
CA GLU A 379 -4.71 -32.34 24.86
C GLU A 379 -5.02 -32.04 23.38
N LYS A 380 -6.19 -32.47 22.93
CA LYS A 380 -6.73 -32.02 21.65
C LYS A 380 -7.48 -30.70 21.86
N PRO A 381 -7.20 -29.66 21.07
CA PRO A 381 -7.91 -28.40 21.22
C PRO A 381 -9.37 -28.53 20.79
N SER A 382 -10.20 -27.67 21.35
CA SER A 382 -11.56 -27.44 20.84
C SER A 382 -11.55 -26.27 19.86
N SER A 383 -12.14 -26.45 18.68
CA SER A 383 -12.23 -25.37 17.70
C SER A 383 -13.41 -24.46 18.05
N VAL A 384 -13.14 -23.18 18.25
CA VAL A 384 -14.13 -22.17 18.62
C VAL A 384 -14.04 -20.96 17.69
N SER A 385 -15.14 -20.21 17.61
CA SER A 385 -15.21 -18.94 16.88
C SER A 385 -15.59 -17.85 17.87
N GLU A 386 -14.71 -16.88 18.06
CA GLU A 386 -14.91 -15.79 19.03
C GLU A 386 -14.73 -14.43 18.37
N THR A 387 -15.38 -13.41 18.92
CA THR A 387 -15.20 -12.03 18.47
C THR A 387 -13.96 -11.40 19.12
N PRO A 388 -13.35 -10.36 18.51
CA PRO A 388 -12.30 -9.59 19.18
C PRO A 388 -12.73 -9.01 20.53
N GLU A 389 -14.01 -8.67 20.69
CA GLU A 389 -14.60 -8.20 21.94
C GLU A 389 -14.60 -9.29 23.02
N ASP A 390 -15.03 -10.51 22.67
CA ASP A 390 -14.99 -11.67 23.59
C ASP A 390 -13.55 -11.94 24.04
N LEU A 391 -12.62 -11.95 23.09
CA LEU A 391 -11.19 -12.17 23.33
C LEU A 391 -10.54 -11.09 24.20
N LEU A 392 -10.99 -9.84 24.06
CA LEU A 392 -10.48 -8.72 24.84
C LEU A 392 -10.95 -8.81 26.30
N SER A 393 -12.16 -9.32 26.52
CA SER A 393 -12.73 -9.52 27.84
C SER A 393 -12.23 -10.79 28.55
N ASP A 394 -11.52 -11.66 27.85
CA ASP A 394 -11.03 -12.92 28.38
C ASP A 394 -9.64 -12.77 28.99
N ASP A 395 -9.57 -12.73 30.31
CA ASP A 395 -8.35 -12.69 31.11
C ASP A 395 -7.83 -14.09 31.49
N LYS A 396 -8.57 -15.15 31.14
CA LYS A 396 -8.27 -16.51 31.57
C LYS A 396 -7.30 -17.24 30.65
N TYR A 397 -7.16 -16.80 29.40
CA TYR A 397 -6.37 -17.47 28.37
C TYR A 397 -5.31 -16.55 27.78
N ILE A 398 -4.15 -17.12 27.48
CA ILE A 398 -3.13 -16.46 26.66
C ILE A 398 -3.51 -16.64 25.19
N LEU A 399 -3.77 -15.53 24.50
CA LEU A 399 -4.05 -15.51 23.07
C LEU A 399 -2.75 -15.44 22.27
N ILE A 400 -2.52 -16.38 21.37
CA ILE A 400 -1.32 -16.45 20.53
C ILE A 400 -1.70 -16.44 19.05
N SER A 401 -0.76 -16.03 18.19
CA SER A 401 -0.93 -16.15 16.73
C SER A 401 0.38 -16.47 16.03
N ARG A 402 0.28 -17.13 14.88
CA ARG A 402 1.40 -17.53 14.00
C ARG A 402 2.06 -16.33 13.30
N LYS A 403 2.68 -15.43 14.06
CA LYS A 403 3.27 -14.17 13.52
C LYS A 403 4.67 -13.78 14.00
N SER A 404 5.40 -14.60 14.76
CA SER A 404 6.76 -14.19 15.19
C SER A 404 7.58 -15.26 15.92
N ASP A 405 8.86 -15.00 16.16
CA ASP A 405 9.85 -15.90 16.77
C ASP A 405 9.49 -16.36 18.21
N PHE A 406 9.69 -17.66 18.49
CA PHE A 406 9.04 -18.40 19.60
C PHE A 406 9.92 -18.69 20.83
N GLU A 407 11.12 -18.11 20.94
CA GLU A 407 12.08 -18.53 21.99
C GLU A 407 11.57 -18.30 23.42
N HIS A 408 10.73 -17.30 23.66
CA HIS A 408 10.33 -16.91 25.03
C HIS A 408 9.05 -17.60 25.56
N LEU A 409 8.26 -18.29 24.72
CA LEU A 409 7.01 -18.93 25.16
C LEU A 409 7.22 -20.31 25.80
N LYS A 410 8.27 -21.05 25.39
CA LYS A 410 8.62 -22.34 26.01
C LYS A 410 9.03 -22.14 27.48
N GLU A 411 9.79 -21.06 27.77
CA GLU A 411 10.25 -20.74 29.13
C GLU A 411 9.10 -20.34 30.08
N ILE A 412 8.03 -19.69 29.59
CA ILE A 412 6.92 -19.21 30.43
C ILE A 412 5.89 -20.32 30.74
N LEU A 413 5.76 -21.32 29.87
CA LEU A 413 4.70 -22.34 29.94
C LEU A 413 5.18 -23.72 30.38
N PHE A 414 6.49 -23.95 30.39
CA PHE A 414 7.13 -25.22 30.76
C PHE A 414 8.27 -25.05 31.76
N SER A 415 8.38 -23.90 32.43
CA SER A 415 9.11 -23.83 33.70
C SER A 415 8.26 -24.51 34.77
N ASP A 416 8.87 -25.48 35.45
CA ASP A 416 8.25 -26.32 36.49
C ASP A 416 7.61 -25.51 37.63
#